data_AF-A0A7J8YMM5-F1
#
_entry.id   AF-A0A7J8YMM5-F1
#
_cell.length_a   1.000
_cell.length_b   1.000
_cell.length_c   1.000
_cell.angle_alpha   90.00
_cell.angle_beta   90.00
_cell.angle_gamma   90.00
#
_symmetry.space_group_name_H-M   'P 1'
#
loop_
_entity.id
_entity.type
_entity.pdbx_description
1 polymer ?
#
loop_
_entity_poly.entity_id
_entity_poly.type
_entity_poly.pdbx_seq_one_letter_code
_entity_poly.pdbx_strand_id
1 'polypeptide(L)'
;MEEKFPQLGIVKEDCFEMGWAESNLYSTQFPIGFYKEEVKSAIMVFVAYGGKMDEILETETPFPHRAGNLYSISYVVDWEEEENKNSEKFMSWVRRIHNYMTPYVSKSPREVYVNFRDLDTGTNEINDKENSHEQAKIWGIKYFKNNFDRLVHVKTMIDPENFFRHEQSVPPLPCLLKKGANSNSLGSL
;
A
#
# COMPACT_ATOMS: atom_id res chain seq x y z
N MET A 1 -19.08 0.82 32.84
CA MET A 1 -18.14 0.75 31.71
C MET A 1 -17.39 -0.55 31.91
N GLU A 2 -17.60 -1.55 31.06
CA GLU A 2 -16.86 -2.82 31.18
C GLU A 2 -15.37 -2.55 30.98
N GLU A 3 -14.54 -3.18 31.79
CA GLU A 3 -13.09 -3.08 31.69
C GLU A 3 -12.63 -3.79 30.42
N LYS A 4 -12.19 -3.02 29.42
CA LYS A 4 -11.69 -3.53 28.15
C LYS A 4 -10.17 -3.71 28.27
N PHE A 5 -9.70 -4.94 28.13
CA PHE A 5 -8.27 -5.36 28.21
C PHE A 5 -7.61 -5.35 29.60
N PRO A 6 -8.21 -5.97 30.64
CA PRO A 6 -7.54 -6.11 31.95
C PRO A 6 -6.24 -6.91 31.88
N GLN A 7 -6.05 -7.73 30.83
CA GLN A 7 -4.85 -8.54 30.64
C GLN A 7 -3.58 -7.71 30.39
N LEU A 8 -3.73 -6.43 30.00
CA LEU A 8 -2.58 -5.54 29.82
C LEU A 8 -2.00 -5.07 31.16
N GLY A 9 -2.78 -5.14 32.25
CA GLY A 9 -2.32 -4.78 33.60
C GLY A 9 -1.85 -3.33 33.74
N ILE A 10 -2.29 -2.43 32.84
CA ILE A 10 -1.89 -1.01 32.87
C ILE A 10 -2.32 -0.40 34.19
N VAL A 11 -1.35 0.16 34.92
CA VAL A 11 -1.59 0.91 36.14
C VAL A 11 -1.48 2.40 35.89
N LYS A 12 -1.91 3.21 36.86
CA LYS A 12 -1.90 4.68 36.72
C LYS A 12 -0.47 5.21 36.52
N GLU A 13 0.51 4.54 37.09
CA GLU A 13 1.92 4.89 37.03
C GLU A 13 2.53 4.71 35.64
N ASP A 14 1.90 3.91 34.76
CA ASP A 14 2.31 3.75 33.36
C ASP A 14 1.82 4.88 32.45
N CYS A 15 0.90 5.71 32.95
CA CYS A 15 0.23 6.75 32.18
C CYS A 15 0.89 8.13 32.40
N PHE A 16 1.37 8.73 31.31
CA PHE A 16 1.94 10.08 31.31
C PHE A 16 1.01 11.04 30.57
N GLU A 17 0.46 12.02 31.28
CA GLU A 17 -0.30 13.11 30.67
C GLU A 17 0.68 14.16 30.09
N MET A 18 0.51 14.49 28.81
CA MET A 18 1.38 15.44 28.11
C MET A 18 0.61 16.20 27.02
N GLY A 19 1.20 17.28 26.50
CA GLY A 19 0.60 18.04 25.41
C GLY A 19 0.57 17.26 24.09
N TRP A 20 -0.33 17.61 23.17
CA TRP A 20 -0.46 16.91 21.88
C TRP A 20 0.85 16.87 21.08
N ALA A 21 1.62 17.96 21.04
CA ALA A 21 2.90 17.98 20.32
C ALA A 21 3.93 17.03 20.96
N GLU A 22 3.98 16.98 22.29
CA GLU A 22 4.87 16.10 23.05
C GLU A 22 4.48 14.64 22.89
N SER A 23 3.19 14.31 22.91
CA SER A 23 2.70 12.95 22.66
C SER A 23 3.03 12.48 21.25
N ASN A 24 2.99 13.37 20.26
CA ASN A 24 3.43 13.03 18.90
C ASN A 24 4.92 12.68 18.90
N LEU A 25 5.78 13.52 19.48
CA LEU A 25 7.22 13.23 19.60
C LEU A 25 7.47 11.89 20.31
N TYR A 26 6.81 11.66 21.45
CA TYR A 26 6.88 10.41 22.20
C TYR A 26 6.47 9.20 21.34
N SER A 27 5.36 9.29 20.61
CA SER A 27 4.87 8.21 19.75
C SER A 27 5.74 7.95 18.51
N THR A 28 6.38 8.99 17.97
CA THR A 28 7.28 8.89 16.80
C THR A 28 8.69 8.43 17.16
N GLN A 29 9.06 8.51 18.44
CA GLN A 29 10.27 7.91 18.99
C GLN A 29 10.11 6.38 19.11
N PHE A 30 9.90 5.73 17.96
CA PHE A 30 10.42 4.39 17.74
C PHE A 30 11.93 4.42 18.03
N PRO A 31 12.42 3.50 18.88
CA PRO A 31 12.57 3.71 20.32
C PRO A 31 13.53 4.85 20.69
N ILE A 32 13.34 5.49 21.86
CA ILE A 32 14.49 6.00 22.65
C ILE A 32 15.36 4.77 22.89
N GLY A 33 16.43 4.66 22.10
CA GLY A 33 17.36 3.55 22.15
C GLY A 33 18.05 3.50 23.50
N PHE A 34 17.51 2.66 24.40
CA PHE A 34 18.37 1.81 25.21
C PHE A 34 18.69 0.53 24.41
N TYR A 35 19.29 0.70 23.23
CA TYR A 35 20.03 -0.36 22.57
C TYR A 35 21.42 0.18 22.23
N LYS A 36 22.35 -0.13 23.13
CA LYS A 36 23.75 -0.34 22.76
C LYS A 36 23.78 -1.42 21.67
N GLU A 37 24.48 -1.10 20.58
CA GLU A 37 25.19 -1.98 19.65
C GLU A 37 24.37 -3.09 18.95
N GLU A 38 24.32 -3.01 17.60
CA GLU A 38 23.84 -4.02 16.64
C GLU A 38 22.31 -4.22 16.48
N VAL A 39 21.61 -3.30 15.81
CA VAL A 39 20.20 -3.50 15.47
C VAL A 39 20.03 -4.10 14.06
N LYS A 40 20.02 -5.44 13.99
CA LYS A 40 19.37 -6.21 12.93
C LYS A 40 17.92 -6.45 13.35
N SER A 41 17.02 -5.48 13.18
CA SER A 41 15.64 -5.62 13.68
C SER A 41 14.65 -5.94 12.55
N ALA A 42 13.88 -6.99 12.78
CA ALA A 42 12.62 -7.20 12.10
C ALA A 42 11.48 -6.87 13.07
N ILE A 43 10.60 -5.97 12.66
CA ILE A 43 9.54 -5.40 13.47
C ILE A 43 8.21 -5.71 12.79
N MET A 44 7.24 -6.17 13.58
CA MET A 44 5.86 -6.34 13.14
C MET A 44 4.99 -5.32 13.88
N VAL A 45 4.41 -4.38 13.15
CA VAL A 45 3.59 -3.31 13.73
C VAL A 45 2.12 -3.57 13.43
N PHE A 46 1.30 -3.56 14.48
CA PHE A 46 -0.15 -3.66 14.38
C PHE A 46 -0.75 -2.29 14.68
N VAL A 47 -1.52 -1.76 13.73
CA VAL A 47 -2.27 -0.51 13.92
C VAL A 47 -3.75 -0.85 13.94
N ALA A 48 -4.39 -0.66 15.09
CA ALA A 48 -5.82 -0.93 15.27
C ALA A 48 -6.67 -0.04 14.36
N TYR A 49 -7.66 -0.66 13.70
CA TYR A 49 -8.71 0.03 12.95
C TYR A 49 -9.99 0.01 13.78
N GLY A 50 -11.11 0.42 13.19
CA GLY A 50 -12.37 0.61 13.88
C GLY A 50 -12.68 2.09 14.16
N GLY A 51 -13.64 2.34 15.04
CA GLY A 51 -14.05 3.69 15.41
C GLY A 51 -14.40 4.52 14.17
N LYS A 52 -13.75 5.67 13.99
CA LYS A 52 -14.03 6.56 12.85
C LYS A 52 -13.78 5.90 11.49
N MET A 53 -12.85 4.94 11.41
CA MET A 53 -12.54 4.24 10.16
C MET A 53 -13.69 3.35 9.67
N ASP A 54 -14.56 2.88 10.58
CA ASP A 54 -15.73 2.06 10.24
C ASP A 54 -16.91 2.91 9.73
N GLU A 55 -16.94 4.20 10.09
CA GLU A 55 -18.01 5.11 9.68
C GLU A 55 -17.83 5.64 8.25
N ILE A 56 -16.61 5.62 7.72
CA ILE A 56 -16.27 6.14 6.39
C ILE A 56 -16.55 5.06 5.34
N LEU A 57 -17.29 5.40 4.28
CA LEU A 57 -17.59 4.46 3.21
C LEU A 57 -16.31 4.08 2.44
N GLU A 58 -16.20 2.82 2.02
CA GLU A 58 -15.04 2.33 1.25
C GLU A 58 -14.82 3.11 -0.06
N THR A 59 -15.87 3.71 -0.62
CA THR A 59 -15.84 4.48 -1.88
C THR A 59 -15.68 5.98 -1.71
N GLU A 60 -15.65 6.48 -0.46
CA GLU A 60 -15.59 7.92 -0.18
C GLU A 60 -14.28 8.54 -0.68
N THR A 61 -13.18 7.81 -0.52
CA THR A 61 -11.84 8.16 -1.02
C THR A 61 -11.22 6.96 -1.73
N PRO A 62 -10.10 7.12 -2.47
CA PRO A 62 -9.41 5.99 -3.09
C PRO A 62 -9.00 4.89 -2.10
N PHE A 63 -8.73 5.24 -0.83
CA PHE A 63 -8.33 4.31 0.22
C PHE A 63 -9.54 3.53 0.75
N PRO A 64 -9.64 2.21 0.47
CA PRO A 64 -10.89 1.47 0.65
C PRO A 64 -10.93 0.65 1.96
N HIS A 65 -9.82 0.59 2.71
CA HIS A 65 -9.69 -0.30 3.87
C HIS A 65 -10.40 0.31 5.09
N ARG A 66 -11.72 0.13 5.15
CA ARG A 66 -12.64 0.71 6.15
C ARG A 66 -13.27 -0.40 6.99
N ALA A 67 -14.56 -0.28 7.31
CA ALA A 67 -15.35 -1.26 8.05
C ALA A 67 -15.07 -2.71 7.63
N GLY A 68 -14.90 -3.58 8.63
CA GLY A 68 -14.53 -4.98 8.44
C GLY A 68 -13.04 -5.28 8.59
N ASN A 69 -12.18 -4.24 8.58
CA ASN A 69 -10.76 -4.37 8.89
C ASN A 69 -10.52 -4.14 10.39
N LEU A 70 -9.97 -5.15 11.10
CA LEU A 70 -9.68 -5.05 12.53
C LEU A 70 -8.42 -4.23 12.83
N TYR A 71 -7.40 -4.39 12.00
CA TYR A 71 -6.10 -3.71 12.11
C TYR A 71 -5.33 -3.87 10.80
N SER A 72 -4.37 -2.97 10.56
CA SER A 72 -3.34 -3.16 9.55
C SER A 72 -2.06 -3.71 10.17
N ILE A 73 -1.34 -4.56 9.45
CA ILE A 73 -0.05 -5.12 9.86
C ILE A 73 1.03 -4.65 8.89
N SER A 74 2.16 -4.16 9.39
CA SER A 74 3.38 -3.97 8.58
C SER A 74 4.50 -4.87 9.08
N TYR A 75 5.28 -5.39 8.14
CA TYR A 75 6.49 -6.16 8.39
C TYR A 75 7.67 -5.31 7.92
N VAL A 76 8.45 -4.79 8.86
CA VAL A 76 9.58 -3.91 8.57
C VAL A 76 10.86 -4.66 8.90
N VAL A 77 11.80 -4.68 7.96
CA VAL A 77 13.16 -5.15 8.21
C VAL A 77 14.07 -3.98 7.90
N ASP A 78 14.89 -3.62 8.87
CA ASP A 78 15.85 -2.54 8.75
C ASP A 78 17.27 -3.07 8.92
N TRP A 79 18.21 -2.50 8.19
CA TRP A 79 19.63 -2.85 8.22
C TRP A 79 20.50 -1.65 7.84
N GLU A 80 21.73 -1.63 8.37
CA GLU A 80 22.72 -0.58 8.07
C GLU A 80 23.23 -0.68 6.63
N GLU A 81 23.61 0.43 6.02
CA GLU A 81 24.01 0.50 4.59
C GLU A 81 25.16 -0.46 4.26
N GLU A 82 26.08 -0.67 5.20
CA GLU A 82 27.22 -1.58 5.10
C GLU A 82 26.80 -3.04 4.86
N GLU A 83 25.57 -3.40 5.26
CA GLU A 83 24.99 -4.73 5.10
C GLU A 83 24.22 -4.90 3.77
N ASN A 84 24.24 -3.91 2.86
CA ASN A 84 23.57 -4.00 1.56
C ASN A 84 23.99 -5.22 0.72
N LYS A 85 25.23 -5.70 0.88
CA LYS A 85 25.72 -6.95 0.28
C LYS A 85 24.89 -8.19 0.67
N ASN A 86 24.20 -8.12 1.81
CA ASN A 86 23.33 -9.15 2.37
C ASN A 86 21.83 -8.86 2.15
N SER A 87 21.47 -7.84 1.37
CA SER A 87 20.07 -7.41 1.13
C SER A 87 19.12 -8.55 0.75
N GLU A 88 19.54 -9.46 -0.12
CA GLU A 88 18.74 -10.63 -0.53
C GLU A 88 18.33 -11.52 0.65
N LYS A 89 19.17 -11.63 1.69
CA LYS A 89 18.83 -12.38 2.91
C LYS A 89 17.68 -11.71 3.67
N PHE A 90 17.69 -10.39 3.78
CA PHE A 90 16.65 -9.61 4.45
C PHE A 90 15.34 -9.62 3.65
N MET A 91 15.43 -9.42 2.33
CA MET A 91 14.30 -9.51 1.41
C MET A 91 13.67 -10.92 1.43
N SER A 92 14.51 -11.97 1.43
CA SER A 92 14.02 -13.34 1.57
C SER A 92 13.30 -13.58 2.90
N TRP A 93 13.77 -12.96 3.99
CA TRP A 93 13.14 -13.10 5.30
C TRP A 93 11.74 -12.46 5.33
N VAL A 94 11.58 -11.22 4.84
CA VAL A 94 10.28 -10.55 4.85
C VAL A 94 9.28 -11.26 3.94
N ARG A 95 9.72 -11.74 2.78
CA ARG A 95 8.89 -12.56 1.87
C ARG A 95 8.42 -13.85 2.53
N ARG A 96 9.27 -14.54 3.31
CA ARG A 96 8.86 -15.75 4.05
C ARG A 96 7.77 -15.46 5.08
N ILE A 97 7.92 -14.39 5.87
CA ILE A 97 6.91 -14.00 6.86
C ILE A 97 5.61 -13.58 6.18
N HIS A 98 5.70 -12.76 5.13
CA HIS A 98 4.54 -12.37 4.32
C HIS A 98 3.80 -13.60 3.76
N ASN A 99 4.52 -14.60 3.24
CA ASN A 99 3.94 -15.83 2.73
C ASN A 99 3.34 -16.70 3.85
N TYR A 100 4.02 -16.82 4.99
CA TYR A 100 3.51 -17.54 6.16
C TYR A 100 2.19 -16.95 6.67
N MET A 101 2.02 -15.63 6.61
CA MET A 101 0.84 -14.93 7.09
C MET A 101 -0.37 -15.01 6.16
N THR A 102 -0.22 -15.55 4.94
CA THR A 102 -1.29 -15.64 3.92
C THR A 102 -2.63 -16.17 4.42
N PRO A 103 -2.74 -17.26 5.22
CA PRO A 103 -4.03 -17.80 5.63
C PRO A 103 -4.72 -16.98 6.74
N TYR A 104 -4.01 -16.03 7.36
CA TYR A 104 -4.49 -15.28 8.53
C TYR A 104 -4.88 -13.84 8.22
N VAL A 105 -4.60 -13.36 7.01
CA VAL A 105 -4.86 -11.98 6.57
C VAL A 105 -6.02 -11.94 5.55
N SER A 106 -6.36 -10.75 5.08
CA SER A 106 -7.38 -10.56 4.06
C SER A 106 -7.10 -11.39 2.81
N LYS A 107 -8.18 -11.80 2.13
CA LYS A 107 -8.15 -12.63 0.93
C LYS A 107 -9.19 -12.15 -0.07
N SER A 108 -8.87 -12.31 -1.35
CA SER A 108 -9.75 -11.99 -2.48
C SER A 108 -10.30 -10.55 -2.49
N PRO A 109 -9.45 -9.51 -2.53
CA PRO A 109 -7.99 -9.55 -2.67
C PRO A 109 -7.27 -9.62 -1.31
N ARG A 110 -5.97 -9.98 -1.34
CA ARG A 110 -5.09 -9.71 -0.21
C ARG A 110 -4.75 -8.22 -0.22
N GLU A 111 -5.36 -7.49 0.69
CA GLU A 111 -5.34 -6.03 0.75
C GLU A 111 -3.95 -5.51 1.15
N VAL A 112 -3.50 -4.40 0.53
CA VAL A 112 -2.22 -3.73 0.82
C VAL A 112 -2.41 -2.22 0.84
N TYR A 113 -1.50 -1.49 1.51
CA TYR A 113 -1.56 -0.04 1.63
C TYR A 113 -0.60 0.64 0.66
N VAL A 114 -1.10 1.55 -0.18
CA VAL A 114 -0.33 2.16 -1.28
C VAL A 114 0.92 2.93 -0.82
N ASN A 115 0.91 3.51 0.39
CA ASN A 115 2.07 4.21 0.94
C ASN A 115 3.16 3.27 1.47
N PHE A 116 2.88 1.96 1.55
CA PHE A 116 3.88 0.90 1.72
C PHE A 116 4.02 0.17 0.38
N ARG A 117 4.70 0.83 -0.55
CA ARG A 117 4.85 0.37 -1.93
C ARG A 117 5.59 -0.97 -1.98
N ASP A 118 4.98 -1.96 -2.62
CA ASP A 118 5.51 -3.32 -2.71
C ASP A 118 5.44 -3.81 -4.15
N LEU A 119 6.60 -3.83 -4.82
CA LEU A 119 6.72 -4.27 -6.20
C LEU A 119 6.54 -5.79 -6.35
N ASP A 120 6.66 -6.57 -5.27
CA ASP A 120 6.41 -8.03 -5.31
C ASP A 120 4.92 -8.33 -5.55
N THR A 121 4.02 -7.34 -5.38
CA THR A 121 2.59 -7.48 -5.67
C THR A 121 2.24 -7.38 -7.16
N GLY A 122 3.18 -6.93 -7.99
CA GLY A 122 3.05 -6.75 -9.43
C GLY A 122 3.46 -5.34 -9.89
N THR A 123 3.85 -5.23 -11.15
CA THR A 123 4.25 -3.98 -11.80
C THR A 123 3.69 -3.90 -13.21
N ASN A 124 3.66 -2.68 -13.75
CA ASN A 124 3.38 -2.38 -15.13
C ASN A 124 4.69 -2.34 -15.90
N GLU A 125 4.67 -2.85 -17.13
CA GLU A 125 5.74 -2.60 -18.07
C GLU A 125 5.58 -1.20 -18.67
N ILE A 126 6.57 -0.33 -18.46
CA ILE A 126 6.47 1.11 -18.75
C ILE A 126 6.17 1.39 -20.24
N ASN A 127 6.58 0.50 -21.14
CA ASN A 127 6.42 0.65 -22.59
C ASN A 127 5.28 -0.20 -23.19
N ASP A 128 4.60 -1.02 -22.39
CA ASP A 128 3.49 -1.85 -22.86
C ASP A 128 2.15 -1.15 -22.61
N LYS A 129 1.79 -0.24 -23.52
CA LYS A 129 0.52 0.49 -23.44
C LYS A 129 -0.70 -0.44 -23.57
N GLU A 130 -0.59 -1.54 -24.33
CA GLU A 130 -1.72 -2.41 -24.63
C GLU A 130 -2.12 -3.26 -23.41
N ASN A 131 -1.15 -3.79 -22.66
CA ASN A 131 -1.43 -4.63 -21.48
C ASN A 131 -1.37 -3.88 -20.14
N SER A 132 -1.01 -2.60 -20.14
CA SER A 132 -0.84 -1.81 -18.91
C SER A 132 -2.03 -1.88 -17.95
N HIS A 133 -3.26 -1.86 -18.46
CA HIS A 133 -4.48 -1.96 -17.64
C HIS A 133 -4.62 -3.32 -16.95
N GLU A 134 -4.44 -4.42 -17.67
CA GLU A 134 -4.59 -5.77 -17.12
C GLU A 134 -3.47 -6.09 -16.11
N GLN A 135 -2.24 -5.68 -16.40
CA GLN A 135 -1.12 -5.75 -15.45
C GLN A 135 -1.43 -4.94 -14.19
N ALA A 136 -1.92 -3.72 -14.37
CA ALA A 136 -2.22 -2.84 -13.25
C ALA A 136 -3.36 -3.34 -12.37
N LYS A 137 -4.34 -4.02 -12.96
CA LYS A 137 -5.47 -4.57 -12.21
C LYS A 137 -5.05 -5.61 -11.17
N ILE A 138 -3.98 -6.37 -11.42
CA ILE A 138 -3.47 -7.41 -10.49
C ILE A 138 -3.07 -6.81 -9.15
N TRP A 139 -2.30 -5.72 -9.16
CA TRP A 139 -1.86 -5.03 -7.94
C TRP A 139 -2.86 -3.95 -7.50
N GLY A 140 -3.54 -3.32 -8.45
CA GLY A 140 -4.44 -2.18 -8.23
C GLY A 140 -5.65 -2.53 -7.37
N ILE A 141 -6.27 -3.69 -7.59
CA ILE A 141 -7.37 -4.15 -6.74
C ILE A 141 -6.92 -4.44 -5.30
N LYS A 142 -5.64 -4.76 -5.07
CA LYS A 142 -5.12 -4.98 -3.72
C LYS A 142 -4.97 -3.67 -2.96
N TYR A 143 -4.54 -2.59 -3.63
CA TYR A 143 -4.44 -1.25 -3.03
C TYR A 143 -5.79 -0.54 -2.90
N PHE A 144 -6.65 -0.66 -3.91
CA PHE A 144 -7.81 0.21 -4.07
C PHE A 144 -9.15 -0.52 -4.13
N LYS A 145 -9.16 -1.86 -4.09
CA LYS A 145 -10.38 -2.68 -4.20
C LYS A 145 -11.23 -2.22 -5.40
N ASN A 146 -12.52 -1.99 -5.17
CA ASN A 146 -13.48 -1.54 -6.18
C ASN A 146 -13.23 -0.10 -6.68
N ASN A 147 -12.39 0.68 -5.98
CA ASN A 147 -12.08 2.05 -6.39
C ASN A 147 -11.08 2.12 -7.55
N PHE A 148 -10.39 1.02 -7.88
CA PHE A 148 -9.38 1.01 -8.93
C PHE A 148 -9.94 1.46 -10.29
N ASP A 149 -11.12 0.97 -10.67
CA ASP A 149 -11.73 1.31 -11.96
C ASP A 149 -12.06 2.80 -12.06
N ARG A 150 -12.53 3.40 -10.95
CA ARG A 150 -12.76 4.85 -10.86
C ARG A 150 -11.45 5.64 -11.00
N LEU A 151 -10.36 5.15 -10.43
CA LEU A 151 -9.04 5.78 -10.57
C LEU A 151 -8.53 5.73 -12.01
N VAL A 152 -8.66 4.59 -12.68
CA VAL A 152 -8.32 4.42 -14.10
C VAL A 152 -9.12 5.39 -14.96
N HIS A 153 -10.43 5.53 -14.71
CA HIS A 153 -11.27 6.49 -15.42
C HIS A 153 -10.79 7.93 -15.24
N VAL A 154 -10.51 8.36 -14.01
CA VAL A 154 -9.97 9.71 -13.73
C VAL A 154 -8.62 9.91 -14.41
N LYS A 155 -7.69 8.95 -14.29
CA LYS A 155 -6.38 8.98 -14.94
C LYS A 155 -6.50 9.18 -16.45
N THR A 156 -7.43 8.46 -17.08
CA THR A 156 -7.69 8.56 -18.53
C THR A 156 -8.12 9.96 -18.95
N MET A 157 -8.91 10.66 -18.12
CA MET A 157 -9.37 12.02 -18.43
C MET A 157 -8.29 13.07 -18.22
N ILE A 158 -7.47 12.95 -17.17
CA ILE A 158 -6.52 14.00 -16.77
C ILE A 158 -5.11 13.83 -17.36
N ASP A 159 -4.72 12.60 -17.69
CA ASP A 159 -3.39 12.27 -18.22
C ASP A 159 -3.47 11.11 -19.24
N PRO A 160 -4.13 11.33 -20.40
CA PRO A 160 -4.34 10.30 -21.43
C PRO A 160 -3.03 9.82 -22.06
N GLU A 161 -2.00 10.67 -22.12
CA GLU A 161 -0.67 10.31 -22.64
C GLU A 161 0.18 9.54 -21.63
N ASN A 162 -0.34 9.35 -20.41
CA ASN A 162 0.33 8.69 -19.30
C ASN A 162 1.69 9.31 -18.98
N PHE A 163 1.78 10.64 -18.98
CA PHE A 163 3.01 11.37 -18.67
C PHE A 163 3.50 11.06 -17.26
N PHE A 164 2.59 11.12 -16.28
CA PHE A 164 2.91 10.80 -14.88
C PHE A 164 2.82 9.30 -14.65
N ARG A 165 3.94 8.59 -14.76
CA ARG A 165 3.98 7.13 -14.63
C ARG A 165 5.22 6.62 -13.90
N HIS A 166 5.04 5.46 -13.28
CA HIS A 166 6.06 4.61 -12.65
C HIS A 166 5.56 3.15 -12.66
N GLU A 167 6.34 2.22 -12.11
CA GLU A 167 6.12 0.76 -12.16
C GLU A 167 4.75 0.32 -11.59
N GLN A 168 4.16 1.07 -10.67
CA GLN A 168 2.80 0.82 -10.14
C GLN A 168 1.88 2.05 -10.26
N SER A 169 2.01 2.80 -11.35
CA SER A 169 1.12 3.93 -11.61
C SER A 169 -0.21 3.44 -12.17
N VAL A 170 -1.31 4.08 -11.79
CA VAL A 170 -2.61 3.79 -12.42
C VAL A 170 -2.49 4.15 -13.91
N PRO A 171 -2.72 3.21 -14.84
CA PRO A 171 -2.65 3.49 -16.27
C PRO A 171 -3.96 4.13 -16.76
N PRO A 172 -3.92 4.96 -17.81
CA PRO A 172 -5.13 5.32 -18.54
C PRO A 172 -5.63 4.11 -19.34
N LEU A 173 -6.91 4.13 -19.73
CA LEU A 173 -7.43 3.16 -20.68
C LEU A 173 -6.78 3.37 -22.06
N PRO A 174 -6.52 2.29 -22.82
CA PRO A 174 -6.07 2.41 -24.20
C PRO A 174 -7.04 3.28 -25.01
N CYS A 175 -6.51 4.29 -25.69
CA CYS A 175 -7.33 5.15 -26.55
C CYS A 175 -7.85 4.33 -27.75
N LEU A 176 -9.17 4.12 -27.86
CA LEU A 176 -9.80 3.42 -28.98
C LEU A 176 -9.97 4.30 -30.26
N LEU A 177 -9.26 5.42 -30.38
CA LEU A 177 -9.29 6.32 -31.56
C LEU A 177 -8.02 6.12 -32.40
N LYS A 178 -7.97 5.63 -33.65
CA LYS A 178 -8.92 5.20 -34.69
C LYS A 178 -8.25 4.09 -35.52
N LYS A 179 -8.82 2.89 -35.61
CA LYS A 179 -8.67 2.01 -36.78
C LYS A 179 -9.98 2.09 -37.57
N GLY A 180 -10.12 3.11 -38.42
CA GLY A 180 -11.27 3.25 -39.30
C GLY A 180 -11.66 4.69 -39.62
N ALA A 181 -10.98 5.29 -40.60
CA ALA A 181 -11.55 6.31 -41.49
C ALA A 181 -10.67 6.40 -42.75
N ASN A 182 -11.14 5.79 -43.85
CA ASN A 182 -10.64 5.95 -45.21
C ASN A 182 -10.88 7.39 -45.72
N SER A 183 -9.87 7.98 -46.35
CA SER A 183 -9.92 9.01 -47.42
C SER A 183 -8.45 9.43 -47.67
N ASN A 184 -7.79 9.30 -48.81
CA ASN A 184 -8.23 9.37 -50.19
C ASN A 184 -7.29 8.54 -51.08
N SER A 185 -7.88 7.77 -51.98
CA SER A 185 -7.32 7.54 -53.30
C SER A 185 -7.35 8.86 -54.06
N LEU A 186 -6.18 9.34 -54.47
CA LEU A 186 -6.05 10.27 -55.59
C LEU A 186 -5.04 9.63 -56.53
N GLY A 187 -5.59 8.95 -57.54
CA GLY A 187 -4.82 8.62 -58.73
C GLY A 187 -4.40 9.90 -59.43
N SER A 188 -3.20 9.90 -59.96
CA SER A 188 -2.74 10.83 -60.98
C SER A 188 -2.15 10.01 -62.12
N LEU A 189 -2.62 10.35 -63.31
CA LEU A 189 -2.26 9.87 -64.65
C LEU A 189 -0.75 9.73 -64.86
#